data_AF-A0A2G9YDF2-F1
#
_entry.id   AF-A0A2G9YDF2-F1
#
_cell.length_a   1.000
_cell.length_b   1.000
_cell.length_c   1.000
_cell.angle_alpha   90.00
_cell.angle_beta   90.00
_cell.angle_gamma   90.00
#
_symmetry.space_group_name_H-M   'P 1'
#
loop_
_entity.id
_entity.type
_entity.pdbx_description
1 polymer ?
#
loop_
_entity_poly.entity_id
_entity_poly.type
_entity_poly.pdbx_seq_one_letter_code
_entity_poly.pdbx_strand_id
1 'polypeptide(L)'
;MWITSLLNGLIYAIILIIICQKEILMAKLNLMPEGFKTSIKPRFIIILFASCLLFGLSLIIFAGFYAWQVFLQKNLNNLDKQIASLPLGQVDQQKINQLTDLLNNHIYWSQVLPKIEKSTLSNVAFSSFAGDAQKAVVNLTGNVSSYTILARQVKAFEQEFEQVKFSTSGLAKEGGLNINIELHGVKLFKN
;
A
#
# COMPACT_ATOMS: atom_id res chain seq x y z
N MET A 1 -29.86 17.90 1.62
CA MET A 1 -30.63 18.74 2.57
C MET A 1 -30.66 20.24 2.20
N TRP A 2 -29.72 20.76 1.41
CA TRP A 2 -29.71 22.17 0.97
C TRP A 2 -30.54 22.46 -0.31
N ILE A 3 -30.75 21.46 -1.17
CA ILE A 3 -31.54 21.60 -2.40
C ILE A 3 -33.02 21.89 -2.09
N THR A 4 -33.57 21.31 -1.02
CA THR A 4 -34.97 21.54 -0.60
C THR A 4 -35.20 22.96 -0.08
N SER A 5 -34.18 23.59 0.53
CA SER A 5 -34.25 24.98 0.99
C SER A 5 -34.25 25.97 -0.19
N LEU A 6 -33.42 25.70 -1.21
CA LEU A 6 -33.34 26.51 -2.43
C LEU A 6 -34.62 26.39 -3.28
N LEU A 7 -35.20 25.19 -3.36
CA LEU A 7 -36.48 24.96 -4.03
C LEU A 7 -37.62 25.72 -3.32
N ASN A 8 -37.66 25.68 -1.98
CA ASN A 8 -38.66 26.42 -1.21
C ASN A 8 -38.55 27.93 -1.42
N GLY A 9 -37.32 28.48 -1.47
CA GLY A 9 -37.11 29.91 -1.77
C GLY A 9 -37.63 30.32 -3.15
N LEU A 10 -37.40 29.50 -4.18
CA LEU A 10 -37.93 29.70 -5.53
C LEU A 10 -39.46 29.62 -5.56
N ILE A 11 -40.05 28.67 -4.83
CA ILE A 11 -41.50 28.52 -4.73
C ILE A 11 -42.13 29.76 -4.09
N TYR A 12 -41.56 30.29 -3.00
CA TYR A 12 -42.05 31.53 -2.39
C TYR A 12 -41.95 32.74 -3.33
N ALA A 13 -40.86 32.86 -4.10
CA ALA A 13 -40.70 33.94 -5.08
C ALA A 13 -41.75 33.86 -6.20
N ILE A 14 -42.04 32.66 -6.71
CA ILE A 14 -43.06 32.44 -7.75
C ILE A 14 -44.46 32.76 -7.21
N ILE A 15 -44.77 32.35 -5.98
CA ILE A 15 -46.06 32.66 -5.33
C ILE A 15 -46.24 34.18 -5.18
N LEU A 16 -45.18 34.90 -4.79
CA LEU A 16 -45.20 36.36 -4.66
C LEU A 16 -45.42 37.05 -6.02
N ILE A 17 -44.81 36.54 -7.08
CA ILE A 17 -45.01 37.05 -8.45
C ILE A 17 -46.45 36.82 -8.92
N ILE A 18 -47.02 35.64 -8.66
CA ILE A 18 -48.42 35.32 -9.02
C ILE A 18 -49.41 36.20 -8.25
N ILE A 19 -49.19 36.42 -6.96
CA ILE A 19 -50.03 37.32 -6.14
C ILE A 19 -49.95 38.75 -6.68
N CYS A 20 -48.74 39.23 -7.01
CA CYS A 20 -48.54 40.56 -7.58
C CYS A 20 -49.21 40.70 -8.95
N GLN A 21 -49.10 39.69 -9.82
CA GLN A 21 -49.76 39.68 -11.13
C GLN A 21 -51.28 39.65 -11.01
N LYS A 22 -51.82 38.95 -10.00
CA LYS A 22 -53.26 38.89 -9.72
C LYS A 22 -53.82 40.24 -9.27
N GLU A 23 -53.11 40.99 -8.42
CA GLU A 23 -53.55 42.35 -8.04
C GLU A 23 -53.55 43.30 -9.23
N ILE A 24 -52.57 43.18 -10.13
CA ILE A 24 -52.52 43.97 -11.38
C ILE A 24 -53.71 43.62 -12.29
N LEU A 25 -54.14 42.35 -12.33
CA LEU A 25 -55.28 41.90 -13.13
C LEU A 25 -56.63 42.32 -12.52
N MET A 26 -56.76 42.29 -11.18
CA MET A 26 -57.94 42.78 -10.46
C MET A 26 -58.09 44.31 -10.56
N ALA A 27 -56.99 45.05 -10.76
CA ALA A 27 -57.02 46.49 -11.04
C ALA A 27 -57.64 46.85 -12.41
N LYS A 28 -57.77 45.89 -13.35
CA LYS A 28 -58.42 46.10 -14.65
C LYS A 28 -59.93 45.82 -14.67
N LEU A 29 -60.50 45.34 -13.55
CA LEU A 29 -61.91 44.93 -13.45
C LEU A 29 -62.62 45.57 -12.26
N ASN A 30 -62.18 46.77 -11.87
CA ASN A 30 -62.86 47.59 -10.88
C ASN A 30 -63.07 49.01 -11.45
N LEU A 31 -64.28 49.52 -11.25
CA LEU A 31 -64.79 50.83 -11.66
C LEU A 31 -64.04 51.97 -10.93
N MET A 32 -62.75 52.12 -11.19
CA MET A 32 -61.96 53.20 -10.63
C MET A 32 -62.02 54.39 -11.60
N PRO A 33 -62.53 55.56 -11.18
CA PRO A 33 -62.64 56.72 -12.07
C PRO A 33 -61.25 57.17 -12.51
N GLU A 34 -61.13 57.67 -13.74
CA GLU A 34 -59.89 58.07 -14.43
C GLU A 34 -59.02 59.12 -13.69
N GLY A 35 -59.42 59.58 -12.50
CA GLY A 35 -58.71 60.54 -11.66
C GLY A 35 -57.58 59.98 -10.79
N PHE A 36 -57.43 58.67 -10.64
CA PHE A 36 -56.35 58.10 -9.82
C PHE A 36 -55.09 57.78 -10.63
N LYS A 37 -54.47 58.82 -11.18
CA LYS A 37 -53.11 58.74 -11.73
C LYS A 37 -52.13 58.75 -10.55
N THR A 38 -51.79 57.59 -10.02
CA THR A 38 -50.78 57.48 -8.95
C THR A 38 -49.43 57.91 -9.52
N SER A 39 -49.02 59.13 -9.20
CA SER A 39 -47.72 59.66 -9.58
C SER A 39 -46.64 58.95 -8.76
N ILE A 40 -46.19 57.78 -9.24
CA ILE A 40 -45.03 57.08 -8.69
C ILE A 40 -43.87 58.07 -8.72
N LYS A 41 -43.41 58.48 -7.54
CA LYS A 41 -42.31 59.43 -7.44
C LYS A 41 -41.06 58.76 -8.02
N PRO A 42 -40.32 59.42 -8.94
CA PRO A 42 -39.18 58.79 -9.64
C PRO A 42 -38.09 58.30 -8.68
N ARG A 43 -38.00 58.89 -7.48
CA ARG A 43 -37.11 58.45 -6.40
C ARG A 43 -37.36 57.00 -5.94
N PHE A 44 -38.60 56.52 -5.96
CA PHE A 44 -38.93 55.15 -5.53
C PHE A 44 -38.47 54.09 -6.54
N ILE A 45 -38.58 54.40 -7.84
CA ILE A 45 -38.14 53.51 -8.92
C ILE A 45 -36.62 53.32 -8.87
N ILE A 46 -35.86 54.41 -8.63
CA ILE A 46 -34.40 54.36 -8.52
C ILE A 46 -33.96 53.47 -7.34
N ILE A 47 -34.64 53.56 -6.19
CA ILE A 47 -34.34 52.73 -5.02
C ILE A 47 -34.63 51.24 -5.29
N LEU A 48 -35.72 50.94 -6.00
CA LEU A 48 -36.03 49.54 -6.38
C LEU A 48 -34.98 48.95 -7.32
N PHE A 49 -34.54 49.69 -8.33
CA PHE A 49 -33.47 49.25 -9.23
C PHE A 49 -32.13 49.09 -8.49
N ALA A 50 -31.78 50.03 -7.60
CA ALA A 50 -30.57 49.94 -6.80
C ALA A 50 -30.58 48.70 -5.88
N SER A 51 -31.72 48.39 -5.26
CA SER A 51 -31.89 47.19 -4.43
C SER A 51 -31.79 45.90 -5.25
N CYS A 52 -32.43 45.86 -6.42
CA CYS A 52 -32.36 44.70 -7.32
C CYS A 52 -30.93 44.44 -7.81
N LEU A 53 -30.20 45.51 -8.14
CA LEU A 53 -28.81 45.42 -8.57
C LEU A 53 -27.88 44.94 -7.43
N LEU A 54 -28.07 45.46 -6.22
CA LEU A 54 -27.31 45.03 -5.04
C LEU A 54 -27.58 43.56 -4.71
N PHE A 55 -28.83 43.11 -4.81
CA PHE A 55 -29.20 41.71 -4.63
C PHE A 55 -28.57 40.81 -5.69
N GLY A 56 -28.57 41.22 -6.95
CA GLY A 56 -27.91 40.49 -8.05
C GLY A 56 -26.41 40.33 -7.82
N LEU A 57 -25.72 41.40 -7.39
CA LEU A 57 -24.30 41.35 -7.05
C LEU A 57 -24.01 40.36 -5.90
N SER A 58 -24.86 40.34 -4.87
CA SER A 58 -24.72 39.40 -3.75
C SER A 58 -24.81 37.94 -4.22
N LEU A 59 -25.73 37.62 -5.14
CA LEU A 59 -25.86 36.27 -5.69
C LEU A 59 -24.64 35.85 -6.52
N ILE A 60 -24.06 36.77 -7.31
CA ILE A 60 -22.86 36.50 -8.11
C ILE A 60 -21.68 36.19 -7.18
N ILE A 61 -21.50 36.98 -6.12
CA ILE A 61 -20.43 36.76 -5.13
C ILE A 61 -20.61 35.40 -4.45
N PHE A 62 -21.83 35.07 -4.02
CA PHE A 62 -22.13 33.80 -3.36
C PHE A 62 -21.90 32.60 -4.28
N ALA A 63 -22.35 32.67 -5.53
CA ALA A 63 -22.14 31.62 -6.53
C ALA A 63 -20.65 31.43 -6.86
N GLY A 64 -19.90 32.53 -7.00
CA GLY A 64 -18.46 32.50 -7.22
C GLY A 64 -17.72 31.84 -6.07
N PHE A 65 -18.07 32.16 -4.83
CA PHE A 65 -17.48 31.55 -3.64
C PHE A 65 -17.76 30.04 -3.56
N TYR A 66 -18.98 29.61 -3.87
CA TYR A 66 -19.34 28.19 -3.88
C TYR A 66 -18.58 27.42 -4.97
N ALA A 67 -18.50 27.96 -6.20
CA ALA A 67 -17.75 27.35 -7.29
C ALA A 67 -16.26 27.20 -6.95
N TRP A 68 -15.68 28.21 -6.29
CA TRP A 68 -14.31 28.18 -5.80
C TRP A 68 -14.09 27.05 -4.79
N GLN A 69 -14.96 26.90 -3.79
CA GLN A 69 -14.85 25.82 -2.82
C GLN A 69 -14.90 24.43 -3.47
N VAL A 70 -15.80 24.22 -4.44
CA VAL A 70 -15.90 22.96 -5.18
C VAL A 70 -14.64 22.70 -6.02
N PHE A 71 -14.07 23.74 -6.63
CA PHE A 71 -12.82 23.62 -7.40
C PHE A 71 -11.64 23.23 -6.50
N LEU A 72 -11.50 23.88 -5.33
CA LEU A 72 -10.45 23.57 -4.36
C LEU A 72 -10.56 22.13 -3.84
N GLN A 73 -11.77 21.66 -3.53
CA GLN A 73 -11.97 20.30 -3.03
C GLN A 73 -11.69 19.24 -4.10
N LYS A 74 -11.97 19.52 -5.38
CA LYS A 74 -11.56 18.66 -6.49
C LYS A 74 -10.05 18.57 -6.63
N ASN A 75 -9.34 19.69 -6.46
CA ASN A 75 -7.88 19.71 -6.51
C ASN A 75 -7.27 18.90 -5.36
N LEU A 76 -7.76 19.08 -4.13
CA LEU A 76 -7.33 18.28 -2.97
C LEU A 76 -7.58 16.78 -3.20
N ASN A 77 -8.78 16.40 -3.63
CA ASN A 77 -9.10 15.00 -3.91
C ASN A 77 -8.25 14.40 -5.04
N ASN A 78 -7.86 15.20 -6.04
CA ASN A 78 -6.98 14.73 -7.11
C ASN A 78 -5.52 14.62 -6.66
N LEU A 79 -5.07 15.48 -5.75
CA LEU A 79 -3.76 15.38 -5.14
C LEU A 79 -3.69 14.17 -4.19
N ASP A 80 -4.71 13.93 -3.38
CA ASP A 80 -4.81 12.75 -2.51
C ASP A 80 -4.83 11.45 -3.32
N LYS A 81 -5.51 11.45 -4.48
CA LYS A 81 -5.47 10.30 -5.40
C LYS A 81 -4.09 10.09 -6.01
N GLN A 82 -3.38 11.16 -6.35
CA GLN A 82 -2.00 11.07 -6.85
C GLN A 82 -1.05 10.55 -5.77
N ILE A 83 -1.19 11.01 -4.52
CA ILE A 83 -0.42 10.53 -3.36
C ILE A 83 -0.75 9.07 -3.06
N ALA A 84 -2.03 8.67 -3.09
CA ALA A 84 -2.46 7.29 -2.89
C ALA A 84 -2.04 6.35 -4.04
N SER A 85 -1.83 6.90 -5.24
CA SER A 85 -1.34 6.14 -6.41
C SER A 85 0.19 6.01 -6.47
N LEU A 86 0.93 6.79 -5.67
CA LEU A 86 2.35 6.62 -5.49
C LEU A 86 2.58 5.45 -4.52
N PRO A 87 3.29 4.37 -4.92
CA PRO A 87 3.55 3.22 -4.07
C PRO A 87 4.62 3.54 -3.01
N LEU A 88 4.40 4.58 -2.20
CA LEU A 88 5.28 4.96 -1.09
C LEU A 88 4.91 4.25 0.22
N GLY A 89 3.87 3.42 0.23
CA GLY A 89 3.40 2.67 1.41
C GLY A 89 3.30 1.16 1.24
N GLN A 90 3.53 0.62 0.05
CA GLN A 90 3.63 -0.82 -0.18
C GLN A 90 5.07 -1.14 -0.53
N VAL A 91 5.94 -0.97 0.47
CA VAL A 91 7.17 -1.73 0.48
C VAL A 91 6.73 -3.18 0.40
N ASP A 92 7.00 -3.80 -0.75
CA ASP A 92 6.59 -5.15 -1.05
C ASP A 92 7.26 -6.08 -0.02
N GLN A 93 6.52 -6.35 1.06
CA GLN A 93 7.01 -7.11 2.20
C GLN A 93 7.50 -8.48 1.75
N GLN A 94 6.97 -8.99 0.63
CA GLN A 94 7.45 -10.22 0.00
C GLN A 94 8.87 -10.06 -0.52
N LYS A 95 9.21 -8.94 -1.17
CA LYS A 95 10.58 -8.65 -1.62
C LYS A 95 11.55 -8.47 -0.47
N ILE A 96 11.13 -7.80 0.61
CA ILE A 96 11.98 -7.67 1.81
C ILE A 96 12.22 -9.03 2.45
N ASN A 97 11.18 -9.84 2.61
CA ASN A 97 11.31 -11.17 3.20
C ASN A 97 12.19 -12.07 2.33
N GLN A 98 11.99 -12.06 1.01
CA GLN A 98 12.86 -12.77 0.06
C GLN A 98 14.33 -12.33 0.16
N LEU A 99 14.57 -11.02 0.26
CA LEU A 99 15.93 -10.50 0.40
C LEU A 99 16.54 -10.90 1.74
N THR A 100 15.75 -10.91 2.80
CA THR A 100 16.16 -11.33 4.14
C THR A 100 16.50 -12.81 4.17
N ASP A 101 15.68 -13.66 3.55
CA ASP A 101 15.93 -15.09 3.42
C ASP A 101 17.20 -15.36 2.60
N LEU A 102 17.40 -14.64 1.49
CA LEU A 102 18.63 -14.74 0.69
C LEU A 102 19.87 -14.33 1.51
N LEU A 103 19.78 -13.24 2.28
CA LEU A 103 20.88 -12.74 3.09
C LEU A 103 21.23 -13.72 4.22
N ASN A 104 20.21 -14.23 4.93
CA ASN A 104 20.40 -15.22 6.00
C ASN A 104 21.02 -16.51 5.47
N ASN A 105 20.56 -16.99 4.31
CA ASN A 105 21.15 -18.16 3.65
C ASN A 105 22.61 -17.91 3.26
N HIS A 106 22.94 -16.74 2.72
CA HIS A 106 24.30 -16.37 2.38
C HIS A 106 25.22 -16.29 3.61
N ILE A 107 24.75 -15.68 4.70
CA ILE A 107 25.50 -15.58 5.96
C ILE A 107 25.77 -16.98 6.54
N TYR A 108 24.78 -17.86 6.53
CA TYR A 108 24.96 -19.25 6.97
C TYR A 108 26.02 -19.98 6.13
N TRP A 109 25.87 -20.00 4.80
CA TRP A 109 26.78 -20.75 3.92
C TRP A 109 28.21 -20.21 3.90
N SER A 110 28.38 -18.89 4.04
CA SER A 110 29.71 -18.27 4.13
C SER A 110 30.48 -18.68 5.38
N GLN A 111 29.80 -19.13 6.44
CA GLN A 111 30.44 -19.66 7.64
C GLN A 111 30.62 -21.18 7.60
N VAL A 112 29.65 -21.89 7.02
CA VAL A 112 29.62 -23.36 7.00
C VAL A 112 30.60 -23.94 5.98
N LEU A 113 30.62 -23.42 4.75
CA LEU A 113 31.44 -23.98 3.67
C LEU A 113 32.94 -24.00 4.01
N PRO A 114 33.54 -22.92 4.56
CA PRO A 114 34.95 -22.95 4.94
C PRO A 114 35.26 -23.98 6.04
N LYS A 115 34.32 -24.21 6.96
CA LYS A 115 34.49 -25.23 8.01
C LYS A 115 34.44 -26.64 7.44
N ILE A 116 33.53 -26.89 6.50
CA ILE A 116 33.46 -28.18 5.80
C ILE A 116 34.75 -28.42 5.02
N GLU A 117 35.21 -27.42 4.27
CA GLU A 117 36.45 -27.50 3.49
C GLU A 117 37.66 -27.79 4.38
N LYS A 118 37.81 -27.03 5.49
CA LYS A 118 38.91 -27.21 6.44
C LYS A 118 38.88 -28.58 7.14
N SER A 119 37.70 -29.10 7.47
CA SER A 119 37.55 -30.40 8.14
C SER A 119 37.49 -31.58 7.19
N THR A 120 37.43 -31.36 5.87
CA THR A 120 37.44 -32.43 4.88
C THR A 120 38.85 -32.98 4.70
N LEU A 121 39.02 -34.27 4.93
CA LEU A 121 40.29 -34.95 4.73
C LEU A 121 40.55 -35.14 3.23
N SER A 122 41.82 -35.01 2.82
CA SER A 122 42.23 -35.12 1.41
C SER A 122 41.95 -36.48 0.75
N ASN A 123 41.64 -37.49 1.54
CA ASN A 123 41.33 -38.85 1.12
C ASN A 123 39.82 -39.18 1.14
N VAL A 124 38.97 -38.17 1.29
CA VAL A 124 37.50 -38.27 1.22
C VAL A 124 37.00 -37.45 0.04
N ALA A 125 36.22 -38.08 -0.83
CA ALA A 125 35.59 -37.40 -1.96
C ALA A 125 34.06 -37.38 -1.79
N PHE A 126 33.50 -36.18 -1.77
CA PHE A 126 32.05 -35.98 -1.76
C PHE A 126 31.54 -35.84 -3.20
N SER A 127 30.46 -36.53 -3.50
CA SER A 127 29.76 -36.53 -4.79
C SER A 127 28.55 -35.61 -4.80
N SER A 128 27.92 -35.39 -3.64
CA SER A 128 26.83 -34.44 -3.51
C SER A 128 26.86 -33.72 -2.17
N PHE A 129 26.31 -32.51 -2.22
CA PHE A 129 26.15 -31.60 -1.10
C PHE A 129 24.72 -31.06 -1.16
N ALA A 130 23.96 -31.22 -0.10
CA ALA A 130 22.63 -30.67 0.05
C ALA A 130 22.53 -30.00 1.43
N GLY A 131 21.85 -28.87 1.49
CA GLY A 131 21.92 -28.02 2.65
C GLY A 131 20.63 -27.26 2.91
N ASP A 132 20.21 -27.21 4.16
CA ASP A 132 19.05 -26.45 4.63
C ASP A 132 19.52 -25.46 5.71
N ALA A 133 19.68 -24.20 5.31
CA ALA A 133 20.10 -23.13 6.21
C ALA A 133 19.05 -22.79 7.28
N GLN A 134 17.76 -23.04 7.01
CA GLN A 134 16.70 -22.79 7.98
C GLN A 134 16.72 -23.83 9.12
N LYS A 135 17.06 -25.07 8.79
CA LYS A 135 17.19 -26.16 9.77
C LYS A 135 18.62 -26.34 10.29
N ALA A 136 19.57 -25.58 9.76
CA ALA A 136 21.00 -25.71 10.03
C ALA A 136 21.52 -27.14 9.81
N VAL A 137 21.07 -27.79 8.73
CA VAL A 137 21.44 -29.18 8.36
C VAL A 137 22.22 -29.20 7.05
N VAL A 138 23.30 -29.96 7.03
CA VAL A 138 24.09 -30.24 5.82
C VAL A 138 24.19 -31.74 5.60
N ASN A 139 23.79 -32.20 4.42
CA ASN A 139 23.92 -33.56 3.96
C ASN A 139 25.03 -33.67 2.92
N LEU A 140 25.97 -34.56 3.19
CA LEU A 140 27.13 -34.85 2.36
C LEU A 140 27.07 -36.32 1.94
N THR A 141 27.03 -36.59 0.64
CA THR A 141 27.17 -37.97 0.15
C THR A 141 28.49 -38.13 -0.57
N GLY A 142 29.15 -39.27 -0.37
CA GLY A 142 30.50 -39.49 -0.89
C GLY A 142 30.91 -40.95 -0.91
N ASN A 143 32.13 -41.18 -1.38
CA ASN A 143 32.75 -42.50 -1.34
C ASN A 143 34.07 -42.41 -0.55
N VAL A 144 34.32 -43.42 0.28
CA VAL A 144 35.54 -43.56 1.06
C VAL A 144 36.14 -44.94 0.90
N SER A 145 37.46 -45.04 0.97
CA SER A 145 38.18 -46.30 0.78
C SER A 145 38.03 -47.28 1.94
N SER A 146 37.73 -46.83 3.16
CA SER A 146 37.53 -47.70 4.31
C SER A 146 36.73 -47.04 5.44
N TYR A 147 36.19 -47.87 6.34
CA TYR A 147 35.54 -47.42 7.58
C TYR A 147 36.49 -46.62 8.48
N THR A 148 37.80 -46.89 8.41
CA THR A 148 38.80 -46.12 9.18
C THR A 148 38.89 -44.68 8.69
N ILE A 149 38.78 -44.45 7.37
CA ILE A 149 38.77 -43.10 6.81
C ILE A 149 37.46 -42.39 7.18
N LEU A 150 36.32 -43.09 7.10
CA LEU A 150 35.04 -42.56 7.56
C LEU A 150 35.09 -42.10 9.03
N ALA A 151 35.59 -42.95 9.93
CA ALA A 151 35.69 -42.62 11.35
C ALA A 151 36.56 -41.40 11.62
N ARG A 152 37.67 -41.25 10.88
CA ARG A 152 38.52 -40.05 10.96
C ARG A 152 37.80 -38.81 10.46
N GLN A 153 37.05 -38.91 9.36
CA GLN A 153 36.27 -37.81 8.81
C GLN A 153 35.16 -37.35 9.76
N VAL A 154 34.43 -38.29 10.36
CA VAL A 154 33.40 -37.99 11.36
C VAL A 154 34.02 -37.25 12.55
N LYS A 155 35.14 -37.73 13.07
CA LYS A 155 35.86 -37.07 14.17
C LYS A 155 36.33 -35.65 13.82
N ALA A 156 36.74 -35.41 12.57
CA ALA A 156 37.12 -34.07 12.11
C ALA A 156 35.92 -33.12 12.05
N PHE A 157 34.73 -33.62 11.67
CA PHE A 157 33.50 -32.83 11.68
C PHE A 157 32.95 -32.59 13.09
N GLU A 158 33.08 -33.53 14.02
CA GLU A 158 32.65 -33.34 15.42
C GLU A 158 33.35 -32.17 16.12
N GLN A 159 34.51 -31.72 15.63
CA GLN A 159 35.20 -30.54 16.16
C GLN A 159 34.49 -29.23 15.80
N GLU A 160 33.90 -29.15 14.61
CA GLU A 160 33.31 -27.92 14.06
C GLU A 160 31.77 -27.89 14.11
N PHE A 161 31.14 -29.07 14.25
CA PHE A 161 29.68 -29.25 14.27
C PHE A 161 29.19 -29.80 15.62
N GLU A 162 27.94 -29.50 15.96
CA GLU A 162 27.32 -29.93 17.22
C GLU A 162 26.94 -31.40 17.19
N GLN A 163 26.33 -31.85 16.09
CA GLN A 163 25.97 -33.24 15.91
C GLN A 163 26.38 -33.70 14.51
N VAL A 164 26.94 -34.90 14.45
CA VAL A 164 27.34 -35.56 13.21
C VAL A 164 26.67 -36.93 13.20
N LYS A 165 25.78 -37.14 12.25
CA LYS A 165 25.19 -38.45 11.97
C LYS A 165 25.81 -38.98 10.70
N PHE A 166 25.98 -40.29 10.62
CA PHE A 166 26.45 -40.94 9.41
C PHE A 166 25.68 -42.22 9.16
N SER A 167 25.53 -42.56 7.90
CA SER A 167 24.96 -43.81 7.43
C SER A 167 25.75 -44.32 6.24
N THR A 168 25.80 -45.64 6.08
CA THR A 168 26.49 -46.29 4.95
C THR A 168 25.49 -47.05 4.12
N SER A 169 25.47 -46.80 2.81
CA SER A 169 24.51 -47.42 1.88
C SER A 169 25.04 -48.67 1.18
N GLY A 170 26.24 -49.13 1.56
CA GLY A 170 26.87 -50.36 1.04
C GLY A 170 28.21 -50.10 0.34
N LEU A 171 28.69 -51.12 -0.37
CA LEU A 171 29.94 -51.06 -1.12
C LEU A 171 29.74 -50.28 -2.43
N ALA A 172 30.65 -49.35 -2.70
CA ALA A 172 30.73 -48.66 -3.98
C ALA A 172 31.31 -49.60 -5.05
N LYS A 173 30.93 -49.40 -6.32
CA LYS A 173 31.32 -50.25 -7.46
C LYS A 173 32.84 -50.40 -7.65
N GLU A 174 33.62 -49.48 -7.11
CA GLU A 174 35.09 -49.42 -7.24
C GLU A 174 35.84 -49.93 -5.99
N GLY A 175 35.16 -50.61 -5.06
CA GLY A 175 35.81 -51.18 -3.87
C GLY A 175 35.92 -50.21 -2.68
N GLY A 176 35.01 -49.25 -2.59
CA GLY A 176 34.87 -48.32 -1.45
C GLY A 176 33.54 -48.46 -0.71
N LEU A 177 33.21 -47.51 0.15
CA LEU A 177 31.96 -47.42 0.91
C LEU A 177 31.21 -46.16 0.50
N ASN A 178 29.94 -46.32 0.11
CA ASN A 178 29.06 -45.18 -0.11
C ASN A 178 28.56 -44.67 1.25
N ILE A 179 28.82 -43.40 1.53
CA ILE A 179 28.55 -42.77 2.81
C ILE A 179 27.61 -41.58 2.64
N ASN A 180 26.74 -41.40 3.63
CA ASN A 180 25.94 -40.21 3.81
C ASN A 180 26.19 -39.66 5.21
N ILE A 181 26.67 -38.42 5.29
CA ILE A 181 26.97 -37.71 6.53
C ILE A 181 25.99 -36.54 6.64
N GLU A 182 25.26 -36.48 7.75
CA GLU A 182 24.37 -35.39 8.11
C GLU A 182 24.99 -34.60 9.28
N LEU A 183 25.26 -33.33 9.03
CA LEU A 183 25.86 -32.39 9.98
C LEU A 183 24.77 -31.45 10.48
N HIS A 184 24.62 -31.33 11.80
CA HIS A 184 23.69 -30.39 12.42
C HIS A 184 24.43 -29.38 13.27
N GLY A 185 24.06 -28.10 13.09
CA GLY A 185 24.51 -27.00 13.93
C GLY A 185 26.01 -26.71 13.78
N VAL A 186 26.35 -25.48 13.38
CA VAL A 186 27.76 -25.06 13.39
C VAL A 186 28.12 -24.58 14.79
N LYS A 187 29.19 -25.12 15.37
CA LYS A 187 29.76 -24.56 16.60
C LYS A 187 30.29 -23.16 16.29
N LEU A 188 29.51 -22.15 16.63
CA LEU A 188 29.95 -20.76 16.61
C LEU A 188 30.92 -20.58 17.78
N PHE A 189 32.05 -19.94 17.50
CA PHE A 189 33.21 -19.81 18.38
C PHE A 189 32.82 -19.70 19.86
N LYS A 190 33.16 -20.73 20.64
CA LYS A 190 33.33 -20.58 22.08
C LYS A 190 34.63 -19.79 22.24
N ASN A 191 34.50 -18.48 22.45
CA ASN A 191 35.62 -17.63 22.85
C ASN A 191 36.12 -18.08 24.22
#